data_AF-A0A958H237-F1
#
_entry.id   AF-A0A958H237-F1
#
_cell.length_a   1.000
_cell.length_b   1.000
_cell.length_c   1.000
_cell.angle_alpha   90.00
_cell.angle_beta   90.00
_cell.angle_gamma   90.00
#
_symmetry.space_group_name_H-M   'P 1'
#
loop_
_entity.id
_entity.type
_entity.pdbx_description
1 polymer ?
#
loop_
_entity_poly.entity_id
_entity_poly.type
_entity_poly.pdbx_seq_one_letter_code
_entity_poly.pdbx_strand_id
1 'polypeptide(L)'
;MSIVTVKPGQKINLRKIDPNDTGKIKDKKEAKTLLAQNIGRMAELQNVLYAQDKHALLIVLQAMDAGGKDGTIRSIMSGVNPQGVHVTSFKKPTEEELSHDFLWRIHQAVPARGMIGI
;
A
#
# COMPACT_ATOMS: atom_id res chain seq x y z
N MET A 1 -14.42 -8.64 9.78
CA MET A 1 -13.71 -7.51 9.17
C MET A 1 -12.93 -6.92 10.32
N SER A 2 -11.70 -7.36 10.53
CA SER A 2 -10.83 -6.79 11.57
C SER A 2 -9.79 -5.88 10.91
N ILE A 3 -10.29 -4.91 10.14
CA ILE A 3 -9.44 -3.82 9.66
C ILE A 3 -9.31 -2.85 10.83
N VAL A 4 -8.09 -2.70 11.34
CA VAL A 4 -7.79 -1.67 12.34
C VAL A 4 -7.79 -0.32 11.63
N THR A 5 -8.78 0.51 11.92
CA THR A 5 -8.84 1.89 11.44
C THR A 5 -8.64 2.83 12.62
N VAL A 6 -7.67 3.74 12.51
CA VAL A 6 -7.38 4.76 13.54
C VAL A 6 -7.98 6.07 13.10
N LYS A 7 -8.88 6.64 13.90
CA LYS A 7 -9.49 7.95 13.61
C LYS A 7 -8.55 9.09 14.01
N PRO A 8 -8.67 10.27 13.38
CA PRO A 8 -7.93 11.47 13.81
C PRO A 8 -8.12 11.75 15.31
N GLY A 9 -7.02 11.98 16.03
CA GLY A 9 -7.03 12.23 17.48
C GLY A 9 -7.25 10.99 18.37
N GLN A 10 -7.52 9.81 17.80
CA GLN A 10 -7.70 8.58 18.56
C GLN A 10 -6.36 8.12 19.15
N LYS A 11 -6.29 7.96 20.47
CA LYS A 11 -5.14 7.30 21.12
C LYS A 11 -5.15 5.82 20.79
N ILE A 12 -4.02 5.30 20.34
CA ILE A 12 -3.83 3.88 20.01
C ILE A 12 -2.86 3.24 21.00
N ASN A 13 -3.11 1.98 21.35
CA ASN A 13 -2.17 1.13 22.08
C ASN A 13 -1.91 -0.13 21.25
N LEU A 14 -0.72 -0.20 20.63
CA LEU A 14 -0.34 -1.32 19.76
C LEU A 14 -0.34 -2.67 20.48
N ARG A 15 -0.12 -2.71 21.80
CA ARG A 15 -0.16 -3.96 22.58
C ARG A 15 -1.53 -4.63 22.60
N LYS A 16 -2.60 -3.88 22.27
CA LYS A 16 -3.97 -4.41 22.19
C LYS A 16 -4.32 -4.92 20.80
N ILE A 17 -3.42 -4.81 19.83
CA ILE A 17 -3.62 -5.29 18.47
C ILE A 17 -2.85 -6.59 18.34
N ASP A 18 -3.58 -7.69 18.14
CA ASP A 18 -2.98 -9.00 17.97
C ASP A 18 -2.40 -9.14 16.55
N PRO A 19 -1.07 -9.36 16.39
CA PRO A 19 -0.46 -9.59 15.08
C PRO A 19 -0.89 -10.90 14.41
N ASN A 20 -1.50 -11.84 15.15
CA ASN A 20 -1.98 -13.11 14.62
C ASN A 20 -3.48 -13.11 14.26
N ASP A 21 -4.17 -11.98 14.41
CA ASP A 21 -5.60 -11.89 14.08
C ASP A 21 -5.83 -12.14 12.57
N THR A 22 -6.62 -13.16 12.26
CA THR A 22 -7.04 -13.50 10.89
C THR A 22 -8.44 -12.98 10.55
N GLY A 23 -9.08 -12.27 11.48
CA GLY A 23 -10.40 -11.69 11.32
C GLY A 23 -11.47 -12.72 11.06
N LYS A 24 -12.04 -12.69 9.84
CA LYS A 24 -13.11 -13.61 9.42
C LYS A 24 -12.62 -14.72 8.48
N ILE A 25 -11.32 -14.78 8.20
CA ILE A 25 -10.73 -15.77 7.30
C ILE A 25 -10.55 -17.08 8.08
N LYS A 26 -11.19 -18.14 7.59
CA LYS A 26 -11.18 -19.46 8.26
C LYS A 26 -9.86 -20.17 8.07
N ASP A 27 -9.34 -20.15 6.85
CA ASP A 27 -8.13 -20.87 6.50
C ASP A 27 -7.34 -20.23 5.33
N LYS A 28 -6.15 -20.77 5.09
CA LYS A 28 -5.24 -20.32 4.03
C LYS A 28 -5.80 -20.52 2.62
N LYS A 29 -6.70 -21.49 2.42
CA LYS A 29 -7.30 -21.76 1.10
C LYS A 29 -8.31 -20.65 0.78
N GLU A 30 -9.19 -20.32 1.73
CA GLU A 30 -10.12 -19.18 1.63
C GLU A 30 -9.36 -17.88 1.38
N ALA A 31 -8.28 -17.63 2.13
CA ALA A 31 -7.43 -16.44 1.95
C ALA A 31 -6.90 -16.31 0.51
N LYS A 32 -6.39 -17.41 -0.06
CA LYS A 32 -5.87 -17.43 -1.44
C LYS A 32 -6.96 -17.17 -2.48
N THR A 33 -8.15 -17.74 -2.28
CA THR A 33 -9.30 -17.50 -3.17
C THR A 33 -9.73 -16.04 -3.14
N LEU A 34 -9.90 -15.45 -1.94
CA LEU A 34 -10.24 -14.04 -1.78
C LEU A 34 -9.16 -13.12 -2.37
N LEU A 35 -7.89 -13.45 -2.17
CA LEU A 35 -6.77 -12.70 -2.75
C LEU A 35 -6.86 -12.67 -4.28
N ALA A 36 -7.05 -13.82 -4.93
CA ALA A 36 -7.17 -13.89 -6.38
C ALA A 36 -8.37 -13.08 -6.92
N GLN A 37 -9.52 -13.15 -6.25
CA GLN A 37 -10.70 -12.36 -6.59
C GLN A 37 -10.44 -10.85 -6.45
N ASN A 38 -9.81 -10.44 -5.35
CA ASN A 38 -9.49 -9.04 -5.10
C ASN A 38 -8.45 -8.50 -6.09
N ILE A 39 -7.46 -9.30 -6.48
CA ILE A 39 -6.49 -8.92 -7.52
C ILE A 39 -7.20 -8.65 -8.85
N GLY A 40 -8.12 -9.53 -9.26
CA GLY A 40 -8.91 -9.31 -10.49
C GLY A 40 -9.73 -8.01 -10.42
N ARG A 41 -10.44 -7.79 -9.32
CA ARG A 41 -11.21 -6.56 -9.10
C ARG A 41 -10.33 -5.31 -9.06
N MET A 42 -9.15 -5.39 -8.45
CA MET A 42 -8.18 -4.29 -8.42
C MET A 42 -7.69 -3.94 -9.82
N ALA A 43 -7.46 -4.92 -10.69
CA ALA A 43 -7.06 -4.69 -12.08
C ALA A 43 -8.10 -3.87 -12.83
N GLU A 44 -9.38 -4.24 -12.71
CA GLU A 44 -10.50 -3.51 -13.31
C GLU A 44 -10.58 -2.06 -12.79
N LEU A 45 -10.49 -1.88 -11.46
CA LEU A 45 -10.55 -0.56 -10.85
C LEU A 45 -9.33 0.30 -11.20
N GLN A 46 -8.14 -0.29 -11.34
CA GLN A 46 -6.94 0.42 -11.75
C GLN A 46 -7.08 0.93 -13.19
N ASN A 47 -7.66 0.14 -14.10
CA ASN A 47 -7.96 0.59 -15.46
C ASN A 47 -8.92 1.78 -15.46
N VAL A 48 -9.96 1.76 -14.62
CA VAL A 48 -10.88 2.89 -14.46
C VAL A 48 -10.17 4.12 -13.92
N LEU A 49 -9.34 3.97 -12.87
CA LEU A 49 -8.55 5.05 -12.30
C LEU A 49 -7.68 5.72 -13.37
N TYR A 50 -6.94 4.90 -14.13
CA TYR A 50 -6.03 5.34 -15.18
C TYR A 50 -6.78 6.07 -16.30
N ALA A 51 -7.89 5.50 -16.79
CA ALA A 51 -8.67 6.11 -17.86
C ALA A 51 -9.39 7.40 -17.43
N GLN A 52 -9.78 7.51 -16.16
CA GLN A 52 -10.48 8.70 -15.65
C GLN A 52 -9.56 9.91 -15.49
N ASP A 53 -8.27 9.70 -15.22
CA ASP A 53 -7.22 10.73 -15.05
C ASP A 53 -7.63 11.91 -14.12
N LYS A 54 -8.43 11.59 -13.09
CA LYS A 54 -8.99 12.58 -12.15
C LYS A 54 -8.47 12.41 -10.73
N HIS A 55 -8.28 11.16 -10.33
CA HIS A 55 -7.84 10.79 -8.99
C HIS A 55 -6.48 10.11 -9.06
N ALA A 56 -5.75 10.13 -7.95
CA ALA A 56 -4.54 9.37 -7.74
C ALA A 56 -4.69 8.59 -6.43
N LEU A 57 -3.99 7.45 -6.31
CA LEU A 57 -4.01 6.63 -5.11
C LEU A 57 -2.59 6.48 -4.55
N LEU A 58 -2.35 6.97 -3.33
CA LEU A 58 -1.10 6.75 -2.60
C LEU A 58 -1.31 5.69 -1.52
N ILE A 59 -0.49 4.64 -1.53
CA ILE A 59 -0.51 3.55 -0.56
C ILE A 59 0.81 3.55 0.21
N VAL A 60 0.81 3.99 1.47
CA VAL A 60 2.04 4.01 2.28
C VAL A 60 2.20 2.69 3.04
N LEU A 61 3.30 1.96 2.80
CA LEU A 61 3.62 0.72 3.50
C LEU A 61 4.74 0.95 4.53
N GLN A 62 4.42 0.77 5.81
CA GLN A 62 5.37 0.83 6.91
C GLN A 62 5.25 -0.40 7.80
N ALA A 63 6.39 -1.02 8.10
CA ALA A 63 6.51 -2.20 8.95
C ALA A 63 7.94 -2.29 9.48
N MET A 64 8.15 -3.06 10.54
CA MET A 64 9.50 -3.41 10.99
C MET A 64 10.27 -4.19 9.91
N ASP A 65 11.58 -4.33 10.09
CA ASP A 65 12.40 -5.18 9.22
C ASP A 65 11.85 -6.61 9.20
N ALA A 66 11.84 -7.22 8.02
CA ALA A 66 11.16 -8.49 7.74
C ALA A 66 9.63 -8.52 8.02
N GLY A 67 8.98 -7.36 8.24
CA GLY A 67 7.54 -7.24 8.47
C GLY A 67 6.65 -7.46 7.23
N GLY A 68 7.21 -7.96 6.11
CA GLY A 68 6.45 -8.42 4.96
C GLY A 68 6.13 -7.38 3.87
N LYS A 69 6.66 -6.15 3.95
CA LYS A 69 6.39 -5.06 2.97
C LYS A 69 6.58 -5.51 1.52
N ASP A 70 7.75 -6.08 1.21
CA ASP A 70 8.11 -6.49 -0.15
C ASP A 70 7.22 -7.63 -0.67
N GLY A 71 6.86 -8.56 0.22
CA GLY A 71 5.93 -9.65 -0.09
C GLY A 71 4.53 -9.14 -0.41
N THR A 72 4.03 -8.19 0.38
CA THR A 72 2.74 -7.52 0.15
C THR A 72 2.74 -6.79 -1.19
N ILE A 73 3.78 -6.01 -1.51
CA ILE A 73 3.90 -5.33 -2.81
C ILE A 73 3.85 -6.36 -3.94
N ARG A 74 4.66 -7.43 -3.86
CA ARG A 74 4.70 -8.47 -4.90
C ARG A 74 3.35 -9.14 -5.15
N SER A 75 2.59 -9.42 -4.08
CA SER A 75 1.26 -10.03 -4.20
C SER A 75 0.21 -9.08 -4.78
N ILE A 76 0.27 -7.79 -4.44
CA ILE A 76 -0.64 -6.77 -5.00
C ILE A 76 -0.32 -6.52 -6.49
N MET A 77 0.97 -6.47 -6.83
CA MET A 77 1.42 -6.16 -8.19
C MET A 77 1.15 -7.25 -9.22
N SER A 78 0.84 -8.49 -8.80
CA SER A 78 0.73 -9.61 -9.74
C SER A 78 -0.47 -9.54 -10.70
N GLY A 79 -1.40 -8.61 -10.52
CA GLY A 79 -2.54 -8.45 -11.44
C GLY A 79 -2.86 -7.03 -11.87
N VAL A 80 -2.02 -6.04 -11.54
CA VAL A 80 -2.21 -4.64 -11.99
C VAL A 80 -1.32 -4.35 -13.20
N ASN A 81 -1.76 -3.45 -14.08
CA ASN A 81 -0.93 -3.03 -15.21
C ASN A 81 0.26 -2.19 -14.69
N PRO A 82 1.52 -2.61 -14.92
CA PRO A 82 2.69 -1.88 -14.43
C PRO A 82 2.79 -0.45 -14.96
N GLN A 83 2.14 -0.13 -16.08
CA GLN A 83 2.11 1.24 -16.59
C GLN A 83 1.30 2.21 -15.71
N GLY A 84 0.38 1.71 -14.89
CA GLY A 84 -0.45 2.53 -14.00
C GLY A 84 0.04 2.60 -12.56
N VAL A 85 1.21 2.02 -12.26
CA VAL A 85 1.68 1.84 -10.88
C VAL A 85 3.16 2.13 -10.74
N HIS A 86 3.55 2.93 -9.76
CA HIS A 86 4.94 3.23 -9.42
C HIS A 86 5.21 2.85 -7.95
N VAL A 87 6.37 2.23 -7.71
CA VAL A 87 6.81 1.84 -6.37
C VAL A 87 8.07 2.63 -6.03
N THR A 88 8.04 3.40 -4.94
CA THR A 88 9.18 4.18 -4.46
C THR A 88 9.68 3.63 -3.13
N SER A 89 10.88 3.05 -3.14
CA SER A 89 11.53 2.53 -1.94
C SER A 89 12.43 3.59 -1.31
N PHE A 90 11.98 4.16 -0.19
CA PHE A 90 12.77 5.11 0.58
C PHE A 90 13.81 4.41 1.45
N LYS A 91 15.10 4.61 1.13
CA LYS A 91 16.25 4.15 1.91
C LYS A 91 16.81 5.29 2.77
N LYS A 92 18.01 5.08 3.35
CA LYS A 92 18.77 6.13 4.03
C LYS A 92 18.89 7.35 3.09
N PRO A 93 18.61 8.58 3.58
CA PRO A 93 18.72 9.76 2.75
C PRO A 93 20.12 10.01 2.19
N THR A 94 20.19 10.55 0.97
CA THR A 94 21.44 11.05 0.37
C THR A 94 21.82 12.42 0.94
N GLU A 95 23.04 12.89 0.67
CA GLU A 95 23.47 14.24 1.11
C GLU A 95 22.60 15.36 0.53
N GLU A 96 22.19 15.23 -0.74
CA GLU A 96 21.28 16.16 -1.39
C GLU A 96 19.91 16.17 -0.70
N GLU A 97 19.33 14.99 -0.45
CA GLU A 97 18.05 14.88 0.25
C GLU A 97 18.12 15.46 1.67
N LEU A 98 19.24 15.31 2.37
CA LEU A 98 19.48 15.90 3.69
C LEU A 98 19.66 17.42 3.67
N SER A 99 19.97 18.00 2.51
CA SER A 99 20.07 19.47 2.34
C SER A 99 18.70 20.16 2.18
N HIS A 100 17.64 19.38 1.99
CA HIS A 100 16.26 19.84 1.92
C HIS A 100 15.46 19.46 3.18
N ASP A 101 14.20 19.91 3.27
CA ASP A 101 13.31 19.42 4.31
C ASP A 101 12.94 17.94 4.09
N PHE A 102 12.56 17.24 5.17
CA PHE A 102 12.33 15.78 5.11
C PHE A 102 11.17 15.36 4.19
N LEU A 103 10.25 16.26 3.84
CA LEU A 103 9.15 15.97 2.92
C LEU A 103 9.53 16.18 1.46
N TRP A 104 10.59 16.93 1.16
CA TRP A 104 11.00 17.24 -0.21
C TRP A 104 11.05 16.00 -1.10
N ARG A 105 11.81 14.97 -0.69
CA ARG A 105 11.93 13.72 -1.47
C ARG A 105 10.64 12.91 -1.51
N ILE A 106 9.78 13.04 -0.50
CA ILE A 106 8.51 12.33 -0.43
C ILE A 106 7.51 12.97 -1.41
N HIS A 107 7.46 14.29 -1.43
CA HIS A 107 6.62 15.07 -2.34
C HIS A 107 6.99 14.84 -3.81
N GLN A 108 8.25 14.59 -4.14
CA GLN A 108 8.63 14.24 -5.51
C GLN A 108 8.09 12.88 -5.97
N ALA A 109 7.82 11.95 -5.04
CA ALA A 109 7.38 10.60 -5.34
C ALA A 109 5.85 10.42 -5.31
N VAL A 110 5.08 11.48 -5.06
CA VAL A 110 3.61 11.37 -5.02
C VAL A 110 3.08 11.00 -6.41
N PRO A 111 2.06 10.13 -6.49
CA PRO A 111 1.53 9.69 -7.78
C PRO A 111 0.85 10.84 -8.52
N ALA A 112 1.04 10.87 -9.84
CA ALA A 112 0.24 11.68 -10.74
C ALA A 112 -1.21 11.18 -10.80
N ARG A 113 -2.11 11.97 -11.41
CA ARG A 113 -3.47 11.52 -11.69
C ARG A 113 -3.47 10.27 -12.58
N GLY A 114 -4.47 9.41 -12.38
CA GLY A 114 -4.56 8.10 -13.02
C GLY A 114 -3.64 7.03 -12.45
N MET A 115 -2.70 7.40 -11.56
CA MET A 115 -1.64 6.51 -11.09
C MET A 115 -1.87 6.02 -9.66
N ILE A 116 -1.34 4.82 -9.40
CA ILE A 116 -1.14 4.29 -8.05
C ILE A 116 0.33 4.47 -7.68
N GLY A 117 0.61 5.10 -6.55
CA GLY A 117 1.94 5.19 -5.94
C GLY A 117 1.99 4.34 -4.69
N ILE A 118 3.04 3.52 -4.54
CA ILE A 118 3.33 2.74 -3.32
C ILE A 118 4.68 3.15 -2.74
#